data_AF-A0A7S2DZQ0-F1
#
_entry.id   AF-A0A7S2DZQ0-F1
#
_cell.length_a   1.000
_cell.length_b   1.000
_cell.length_c   1.000
_cell.angle_alpha   90.00
_cell.angle_beta   90.00
_cell.angle_gamma   90.00
#
_symmetry.space_group_name_H-M   'P 1'
#
loop_
_entity.id
_entity.type
_entity.pdbx_description
1 polymer ?
#
loop_
_entity_poly.entity_id
_entity_poly.type
_entity_poly.pdbx_seq_one_letter_code
_entity_poly.pdbx_strand_id
1 'polypeptide(L)'
;NSRKNSNNDPNRAYTLLAQKYLVGLLICVFVKAPHKQRIKDVHCDSVGVGVMGMMGNKGGVSIRLQFYDSTICVVCSHLAAHRENVAGRNADFANVFNKTSFDIGDKAVTENIRSGSLSQW
;
A
#
# COMPACT_ATOMS: atom_id res chain seq x y z
N ASN A 1 10.87 -14.34 14.97
CA ASN A 1 9.63 -15.15 14.97
C ASN A 1 9.27 -15.70 13.59
N SER A 2 10.15 -16.53 13.02
CA SER A 2 9.87 -17.34 11.83
C SER A 2 9.12 -18.60 12.27
N ARG A 3 7.79 -18.57 12.26
CA ARG A 3 7.00 -19.79 12.45
C ARG A 3 7.19 -20.68 11.22
N LYS A 4 7.86 -21.82 11.44
CA LYS A 4 7.92 -22.97 10.52
C LYS A 4 6.48 -23.32 10.08
N ASN A 5 6.16 -23.18 8.80
CA ASN A 5 5.05 -23.93 8.23
C ASN A 5 5.26 -24.16 6.73
N SER A 6 5.18 -25.44 6.34
CA SER A 6 5.42 -26.05 5.03
C SER A 6 6.89 -26.34 4.67
N ASN A 7 7.33 -27.57 4.95
CA ASN A 7 8.36 -28.36 4.26
C ASN A 7 9.24 -27.56 3.29
N ASN A 8 10.44 -27.13 3.71
CA ASN A 8 11.65 -26.69 2.99
C ASN A 8 11.62 -26.37 1.47
N ASP A 9 10.47 -26.01 0.93
CA ASP A 9 10.18 -25.84 -0.48
C ASP A 9 10.33 -24.35 -0.74
N PRO A 10 11.43 -23.95 -1.41
CA PRO A 10 11.67 -22.54 -1.71
C PRO A 10 10.51 -21.94 -2.52
N ASN A 11 9.70 -22.74 -3.21
CA ASN A 11 8.55 -22.26 -3.97
C ASN A 11 7.35 -21.89 -3.10
N ARG A 12 7.31 -22.33 -1.83
CA ARG A 12 6.25 -22.01 -0.86
C ARG A 12 6.66 -20.95 0.16
N ALA A 13 7.93 -20.55 0.16
CA ALA A 13 8.45 -19.51 1.04
C ALA A 13 7.91 -18.13 0.64
N TYR A 14 7.50 -17.36 1.65
CA TYR A 14 7.17 -15.94 1.49
C TYR A 14 8.32 -15.07 2.01
N THR A 15 8.55 -13.95 1.34
CA THR A 15 9.51 -12.92 1.76
C THR A 15 8.79 -11.59 1.93
N LEU A 16 9.22 -10.79 2.90
CA LEU A 16 8.72 -9.42 3.06
C LEU A 16 9.17 -8.61 1.86
N LEU A 17 8.21 -8.03 1.15
CA LEU A 17 8.47 -7.14 0.01
C LEU A 17 8.63 -5.70 0.48
N ALA A 18 7.66 -5.21 1.24
CA ALA A 18 7.61 -3.84 1.72
C ALA A 18 6.76 -3.75 2.98
N GLN A 19 7.05 -2.75 3.81
CA GLN A 19 6.23 -2.39 4.95
C GLN A 19 6.18 -0.86 5.10
N LYS A 20 5.09 -0.35 5.66
CA LYS A 20 4.93 1.06 5.99
C LYS A 20 4.11 1.17 7.27
N TYR A 21 4.43 2.17 8.08
CA TYR A 21 3.73 2.44 9.33
C TYR A 21 3.45 3.94 9.49
N LEU A 22 2.43 4.26 10.28
CA LEU A 22 2.08 5.62 10.69
C LEU A 22 1.50 5.55 12.11
N VAL A 23 2.31 5.92 13.10
CA VAL A 23 1.97 5.83 14.53
C VAL A 23 1.49 4.42 14.90
N GLY A 24 0.18 4.16 14.91
CA GLY A 24 -0.44 2.87 15.23
C GLY A 24 -0.89 2.02 14.04
N LEU A 25 -0.72 2.52 12.80
CA LEU A 25 -1.00 1.74 11.58
C LEU A 25 0.25 1.01 11.11
N LEU A 26 0.08 -0.22 10.63
CA LEU A 26 1.12 -1.02 9.99
C LEU A 26 0.52 -1.79 8.81
N ILE A 27 1.16 -1.68 7.64
CA ILE A 27 0.92 -2.55 6.50
C ILE A 27 2.21 -3.27 6.13
N CYS A 28 2.11 -4.58 5.89
CA CYS A 28 3.20 -5.43 5.43
C CYS A 28 2.73 -6.23 4.21
N VAL A 29 3.46 -6.15 3.11
CA VAL A 29 3.20 -6.94 1.90
C VAL A 29 4.26 -8.03 1.80
N PHE A 30 3.81 -9.28 1.68
CA PHE A 30 4.67 -10.45 1.49
C PHE A 30 4.41 -11.08 0.12
N VAL A 31 5.46 -11.58 -0.53
CA VAL A 31 5.38 -12.25 -1.83
C VAL A 31 6.01 -13.64 -1.75
N LYS A 32 5.45 -14.61 -2.48
CA LYS A 32 6.09 -15.91 -2.67
C LYS A 32 7.41 -15.76 -3.43
N ALA A 33 8.45 -16.49 -3.04
CA ALA A 33 9.78 -16.38 -3.63
C ALA A 33 9.81 -16.47 -5.18
N PRO A 34 9.06 -17.38 -5.85
CA PRO A 34 9.05 -17.47 -7.31
C PRO A 34 8.53 -16.21 -8.03
N HIS A 35 7.74 -15.39 -7.33
CA HIS A 35 7.10 -14.20 -7.90
C HIS A 35 7.87 -12.91 -7.62
N LYS A 36 8.91 -12.94 -6.78
CA LYS A 36 9.66 -11.75 -6.36
C LYS A 36 10.24 -10.96 -7.55
N GLN A 37 10.77 -11.66 -8.56
CA GLN A 37 11.37 -11.03 -9.76
C GLN A 37 10.34 -10.37 -10.69
N ARG A 38 9.04 -10.63 -10.47
CA ARG A 38 7.94 -10.09 -11.28
C ARG A 38 7.34 -8.82 -10.68
N ILE A 39 7.89 -8.36 -9.54
CA ILE A 39 7.47 -7.12 -8.89
C ILE A 39 8.39 -5.99 -9.33
N LYS A 40 7.79 -4.85 -9.67
CA LYS A 40 8.46 -3.60 -10.01
C LYS A 40 7.76 -2.42 -9.33
N ASP A 41 8.39 -1.24 -9.39
CA ASP A 41 7.79 0.05 -8.99
C ASP A 41 7.08 0.01 -7.63
N VAL A 42 7.81 -0.44 -6.60
CA VAL A 42 7.29 -0.51 -5.23
C VAL A 42 7.45 0.86 -4.57
N HIS A 43 6.32 1.49 -4.22
CA HIS A 43 6.28 2.80 -3.56
C HIS A 43 5.38 2.72 -2.32
N CYS A 44 5.72 3.52 -1.31
CA CYS A 44 4.96 3.58 -0.08
C CYS A 44 4.65 5.03 0.28
N ASP A 45 3.46 5.28 0.80
CA ASP A 45 3.05 6.60 1.28
C ASP A 45 2.30 6.51 2.61
N SER A 46 2.19 7.62 3.33
CA SER A 46 1.46 7.73 4.59
C SER A 46 0.81 9.09 4.73
N VAL A 47 -0.51 9.11 4.95
CA VAL A 47 -1.30 10.32 5.15
C VAL A 47 -1.85 10.32 6.58
N GLY A 48 -1.42 11.28 7.40
CA GLY A 48 -2.01 11.54 8.70
C GLY A 48 -3.35 12.29 8.58
N VAL A 49 -4.31 11.91 9.43
CA VAL A 49 -5.56 12.65 9.65
C VAL A 49 -5.78 12.80 11.17
N GLY A 50 -6.57 13.79 11.61
CA GLY A 50 -6.76 14.07 13.04
C GLY A 50 -6.79 15.55 13.38
N VAL A 51 -6.39 15.91 14.61
CA VAL A 51 -6.41 17.30 15.08
C VAL A 51 -5.46 18.11 14.19
N MET A 52 -5.96 19.21 13.63
CA MET A 52 -5.29 20.03 12.61
C MET A 52 -4.84 19.28 11.34
N GLY A 53 -5.44 18.13 11.03
CA GLY A 53 -5.16 17.39 9.80
C GLY A 53 -3.80 16.68 9.74
N MET A 54 -3.08 16.59 10.87
CA MET A 54 -1.77 15.91 10.95
C MET A 54 -1.51 15.18 12.28
N MET A 55 -2.21 15.53 13.37
CA MET A 55 -1.86 15.04 14.71
C MET A 55 -2.83 13.95 15.17
N GLY A 56 -2.35 12.71 15.26
CA GLY A 56 -3.12 11.57 15.77
C GLY A 56 -2.62 10.21 15.30
N ASN A 57 -3.26 9.14 15.80
CA ASN A 57 -3.06 7.75 15.32
C ASN A 57 -4.03 7.38 14.19
N LYS A 58 -4.58 8.38 13.50
CA LYS A 58 -5.55 8.23 12.44
C LYS A 58 -4.89 8.57 11.11
N GLY A 59 -5.30 7.89 10.05
CA GLY A 59 -4.79 8.14 8.71
C GLY A 59 -4.83 6.91 7.82
N GLY A 60 -3.96 6.91 6.82
CA GLY A 60 -3.74 5.79 5.92
C GLY A 60 -2.25 5.58 5.66
N VAL A 61 -1.85 4.31 5.52
CA VAL A 61 -0.56 3.90 4.96
C VAL A 61 -0.83 3.07 3.72
N SER A 62 -0.10 3.36 2.65
CA SER A 62 -0.37 2.82 1.33
C SER A 62 0.90 2.20 0.75
N ILE A 63 0.77 1.05 0.10
CA ILE A 63 1.85 0.42 -0.68
C ILE A 63 1.32 0.16 -2.08
N ARG A 64 1.96 0.77 -3.08
CA ARG A 64 1.77 0.51 -4.50
C ARG A 64 2.90 -0.36 -5.02
N LEU A 65 2.58 -1.28 -5.92
CA LEU A 65 3.55 -2.09 -6.66
C LEU A 65 2.98 -2.45 -8.04
N GLN A 66 3.85 -2.68 -9.01
CA GLN A 66 3.49 -3.39 -10.22
C GLN A 66 3.78 -4.88 -10.03
N PHE A 67 2.82 -5.74 -10.32
CA PHE A 67 2.94 -7.18 -10.29
C PHE A 67 2.54 -7.77 -11.64
N TYR A 68 3.52 -8.34 -12.35
CA TYR A 68 3.37 -8.67 -13.77
C TYR A 68 2.94 -7.44 -14.59
N ASP A 69 1.74 -7.47 -15.16
CA ASP A 69 1.12 -6.43 -15.99
C ASP A 69 0.11 -5.58 -15.20
N SER A 70 -0.09 -5.88 -13.91
CA SER A 70 -1.11 -5.26 -13.07
C SER A 70 -0.48 -4.29 -12.06
N THR A 71 -1.07 -3.11 -11.93
CA THR A 71 -0.74 -2.18 -10.83
C THR A 71 -1.67 -2.44 -9.66
N ILE A 72 -1.08 -2.68 -8.48
CA ILE A 72 -1.82 -2.95 -7.23
C ILE A 72 -1.45 -1.87 -6.22
N CYS A 73 -2.46 -1.28 -5.57
CA CYS A 73 -2.28 -0.41 -4.41
C CYS A 73 -3.09 -0.94 -3.23
N VAL A 74 -2.43 -1.21 -2.12
CA VAL A 74 -3.06 -1.67 -0.88
C VAL A 74 -2.98 -0.54 0.15
N VAL A 75 -4.12 -0.20 0.75
CA VAL A 75 -4.23 0.87 1.73
C VAL A 75 -4.72 0.29 3.06
N CYS A 76 -3.99 0.55 4.14
CA CYS A 76 -4.42 0.28 5.50
C CYS A 76 -4.77 1.61 6.16
N SER A 77 -6.00 1.74 6.67
CA SER A 77 -6.48 2.98 7.27
C SER A 77 -7.07 2.81 8.66
N HIS A 78 -6.93 3.83 9.48
CA HIS A 78 -7.54 3.96 10.80
C HIS A 78 -8.22 5.33 10.82
N LEU A 79 -9.53 5.34 10.62
CA LEU A 79 -10.33 6.56 10.47
C LEU A 79 -11.01 6.94 11.79
N ALA A 80 -11.68 8.09 11.83
CA ALA A 80 -12.41 8.60 12.99
C ALA A 80 -13.28 7.52 13.69
N ALA A 81 -13.15 7.44 15.01
CA ALA A 81 -13.89 6.51 15.85
C ALA A 81 -15.34 6.99 16.11
N HIS A 82 -16.11 6.18 16.84
CA HIS A 82 -17.52 6.38 17.22
C HIS A 82 -18.54 6.13 16.10
N ARG A 83 -19.54 5.30 16.36
CA ARG A 83 -20.48 4.79 15.33
C ARG A 83 -21.19 5.92 14.59
N GLU A 84 -21.62 6.93 15.33
CA GLU A 84 -22.33 8.13 14.89
C GLU A 84 -21.47 9.11 14.09
N ASN A 85 -20.13 9.07 14.23
CA ASN A 85 -19.24 10.00 13.54
C ASN A 85 -18.95 9.57 12.08
N VAL A 86 -20.00 9.39 11.30
CA VAL A 86 -19.93 9.05 9.87
C VAL A 86 -19.27 10.18 9.09
N ALA A 87 -19.63 11.43 9.37
CA ALA A 87 -19.07 12.60 8.68
C ALA A 87 -17.55 12.70 8.84
N GLY A 88 -17.03 12.49 10.06
CA GLY A 88 -15.59 12.48 10.31
C GLY A 88 -14.87 11.35 9.57
N ARG A 89 -15.44 10.14 9.51
CA ARG A 89 -14.85 9.04 8.73
C ARG A 89 -14.82 9.33 7.24
N ASN A 90 -15.87 9.92 6.69
CA ASN A 90 -15.92 10.28 5.27
C ASN A 90 -14.89 11.37 4.95
N ALA A 91 -14.71 12.35 5.85
CA ALA A 91 -13.69 13.40 5.71
C ALA A 91 -12.26 12.83 5.82
N ASP A 92 -12.01 11.90 6.75
CA ASP A 92 -10.73 11.21 6.87
C ASP A 92 -10.42 10.37 5.62
N PHE A 93 -11.41 9.62 5.11
CA PHE A 93 -11.29 8.86 3.87
C PHE A 93 -10.92 9.78 2.69
N ALA A 94 -11.66 10.88 2.50
CA ALA A 94 -11.39 11.82 1.43
C ALA A 94 -9.98 12.43 1.53
N ASN A 95 -9.51 12.74 2.74
CA ASN A 95 -8.14 13.21 2.96
C ASN A 95 -7.10 12.15 2.59
N VAL A 96 -7.26 10.91 3.06
CA VAL A 96 -6.35 9.80 2.72
C VAL A 96 -6.33 9.58 1.22
N PHE A 97 -7.49 9.53 0.56
CA PHE A 97 -7.61 9.32 -0.87
C PHE A 97 -6.94 10.43 -1.68
N ASN A 98 -7.25 11.70 -1.38
CA ASN A 98 -6.76 12.84 -2.18
C ASN A 98 -5.27 13.15 -1.94
N LYS A 99 -4.73 12.84 -0.76
CA LYS A 99 -3.34 13.16 -0.42
C LYS A 99 -2.38 12.00 -0.65
N THR A 100 -2.88 10.77 -0.81
CA THR A 100 -2.01 9.64 -1.14
C THR A 100 -1.42 9.88 -2.53
N SER A 101 -0.10 9.95 -2.61
CA SER A 101 0.61 10.16 -3.87
C SER A 101 1.86 9.32 -3.94
N PHE A 102 2.16 8.81 -5.13
CA PHE A 102 3.36 8.04 -5.39
C PHE A 102 4.17 8.75 -6.45
N ASP A 103 5.40 9.12 -6.12
CA ASP A 103 6.35 9.66 -7.09
C ASP A 103 6.88 8.50 -7.97
N ILE A 104 6.18 8.28 -9.08
CA ILE A 104 6.49 7.25 -10.07
C ILE A 104 7.27 7.95 -11.17
N GLY A 105 8.60 7.84 -11.16
CA GLY A 105 9.45 8.50 -12.15
C GLY A 105 9.09 8.14 -13.61
N ASP A 106 9.39 9.05 -14.55
CA ASP A 106 8.97 9.00 -15.97
C ASP A 106 9.22 7.66 -16.68
N LYS A 107 10.29 6.96 -16.31
CA LYS A 107 10.63 5.65 -16.88
C LYS A 107 9.58 4.59 -16.54
N ALA A 108 9.14 4.55 -15.29
CA ALA A 108 8.13 3.59 -14.84
C ALA A 108 6.77 3.89 -15.50
N VAL A 109 6.38 5.16 -15.62
CA VAL A 109 5.17 5.56 -16.34
C VAL A 109 5.23 5.08 -17.80
N THR A 110 6.35 5.32 -18.48
CA THR A 110 6.54 4.91 -19.87
C THR A 110 6.48 3.39 -20.06
N GLU A 111 7.08 2.61 -19.14
CA GLU A 111 6.99 1.15 -19.16
C GLU A 111 5.56 0.65 -18.94
N ASN A 112 4.82 1.25 -18.00
CA ASN A 112 3.41 0.93 -17.73
C ASN A 112 2.48 1.25 -18.92
N ILE A 113 2.75 2.33 -19.65
CA ILE A 113 2.01 2.67 -20.89
C ILE A 113 2.33 1.65 -21.99
N ARG A 114 3.61 1.35 -22.20
CA ARG A 114 4.05 0.40 -23.25
C ARG A 114 3.53 -1.02 -23.01
N SER A 115 3.37 -1.43 -21.75
CA SER A 115 2.82 -2.74 -21.41
C SER A 115 1.29 -2.80 -21.47
N GLY A 116 0.59 -1.70 -21.79
CA GLY A 116 -0.87 -1.64 -21.85
C GLY A 116 -1.57 -1.58 -20.49
N SER A 117 -0.81 -1.42 -19.39
CA SER A 117 -1.35 -1.39 -18.02
C SER A 117 -2.15 -0.12 -17.71
N LEU A 118 -1.88 0.98 -18.42
CA LEU A 118 -2.52 2.29 -18.22
C LEU A 118 -3.60 2.64 -19.26
N SER A 119 -3.80 1.84 -20.32
CA SER A 119 -4.73 2.18 -21.41
C SER A 119 -6.20 1.81 -21.13
N GLN A 120 -6.60 1.61 -19.87
CA GLN A 120 -7.96 1.15 -19.50
C GLN A 120 -8.70 2.04 -18.48
N TRP A 121 -8.26 3.29 -18.28
CA TRP A 121 -8.99 4.27 -17.45
C TRP A 121 -9.22 5.56 -18.22
#